data_AF-A0AA38R156-F1
#
_entry.id   AF-A0AA38R156-F1
#
_cell.length_a   1.000
_cell.length_b   1.000
_cell.length_c   1.000
_cell.angle_alpha   90.00
_cell.angle_beta   90.00
_cell.angle_gamma   90.00
#
_symmetry.space_group_name_H-M   'P 1'
#
loop_
_entity.id
_entity.type
_entity.pdbx_description
1 polymer ?
#
loop_
_entity_poly.entity_id
_entity_poly.type
_entity_poly.pdbx_seq_one_letter_code
_entity_poly.pdbx_strand_id
1 'polypeptide(L)'
;KFPELNPTIITAGQSRAVKDSRAVWLQRMPGSTREETASDPRVLVTTYGLSGVGLNLIRANYMLLVEPAWMKTRQVQAAGRCDREGQKAERTHIWLVYCKGNPADMSVLLRHENRAQLSLDKWRVTVDDE
;
A
#
# COMPACT_ATOMS: atom_id res chain seq x y z
N LYS A 1 -6.99 24.29 3.14
CA LYS A 1 -6.08 24.09 1.98
C LYS A 1 -5.50 22.70 2.11
N PHE A 2 -5.78 21.79 1.16
CA PHE A 2 -4.99 20.56 1.09
C PHE A 2 -3.52 20.98 0.92
N PRO A 3 -2.57 20.44 1.72
CA PRO A 3 -1.16 20.68 1.46
C PRO A 3 -0.87 20.27 0.01
N GLU A 4 0.01 21.00 -0.66
CA GLU A 4 0.40 20.68 -2.04
C GLU A 4 0.79 19.20 -2.09
N LEU A 5 -0.03 18.40 -2.80
CA LEU A 5 0.24 16.99 -2.96
C LEU A 5 1.49 16.90 -3.83
N ASN A 6 2.59 16.46 -3.24
CA ASN A 6 3.83 16.13 -3.95
C ASN A 6 3.93 14.60 -4.09
N PRO A 7 3.25 13.98 -5.08
CA PRO A 7 3.28 12.54 -5.26
C PRO A 7 4.58 12.12 -5.95
N THR A 8 5.21 11.07 -5.42
CA THR A 8 6.22 10.31 -6.13
C THR A 8 5.56 9.13 -6.83
N ILE A 9 5.74 9.00 -8.14
CA ILE A 9 5.19 7.89 -8.93
C ILE A 9 6.33 6.93 -9.31
N ILE A 10 6.10 5.65 -9.05
CA ILE A 10 7.02 4.55 -9.39
C ILE A 10 6.28 3.48 -10.18
N THR A 11 6.80 3.13 -11.35
CA THR A 11 6.20 2.13 -12.25
C THR A 11 7.15 0.98 -12.56
N ALA A 12 6.60 -0.14 -13.02
CA ALA A 12 7.37 -1.35 -13.30
C ALA A 12 8.45 -1.14 -14.38
N GLY A 13 8.20 -0.29 -15.38
CA GLY A 13 9.12 -0.03 -16.49
C GLY A 13 10.38 0.75 -16.13
N GLN A 14 10.48 1.32 -14.93
CA GLN A 14 11.65 2.08 -14.51
C GLN A 14 12.80 1.17 -14.07
N SER A 15 14.04 1.60 -14.27
CA SER A 15 15.21 0.88 -13.77
C SER A 15 15.21 0.83 -12.23
N ARG A 16 15.86 -0.19 -11.65
CA ARG A 16 15.92 -0.34 -10.19
C ARG A 16 16.53 0.88 -9.50
N ALA A 17 17.61 1.43 -10.08
CA ALA A 17 18.23 2.66 -9.58
C ALA A 17 17.24 3.83 -9.50
N VAL A 18 16.43 4.05 -10.55
CA VAL A 18 15.42 5.13 -10.56
C VAL A 18 14.35 4.90 -9.49
N LYS A 19 13.90 3.65 -9.34
CA LYS A 19 12.91 3.28 -8.31
C LYS A 19 13.45 3.55 -6.91
N ASP A 20 14.68 3.12 -6.65
CA ASP A 20 15.34 3.30 -5.37
C ASP A 20 15.53 4.79 -5.07
N SER A 21 16.12 5.56 -6.00
CA SER A 21 16.32 7.02 -5.86
C SER A 21 15.02 7.76 -5.55
N ARG A 22 13.91 7.39 -6.18
CA ARG A 22 12.60 7.99 -5.95
C ARG A 22 11.96 7.57 -4.63
N ALA A 23 12.17 6.33 -4.20
CA ALA A 23 11.62 5.80 -2.95
C ALA A 23 12.49 6.06 -1.71
N VAL A 24 13.72 6.60 -1.87
CA VAL A 24 14.68 6.83 -0.78
C VAL A 24 14.02 7.51 0.43
N TRP A 25 13.20 8.54 0.20
CA TRP A 25 12.56 9.29 1.28
C TRP A 25 11.62 8.41 2.15
N LEU A 26 10.99 7.39 1.57
CA LEU A 26 10.08 6.47 2.25
C LEU A 26 10.82 5.28 2.87
N GLN A 27 11.92 4.85 2.25
CA GLN A 27 12.72 3.72 2.71
C GLN A 27 13.65 4.06 3.90
N ARG A 28 13.85 5.35 4.19
CA ARG A 28 14.61 5.80 5.36
C ARG A 28 13.92 5.34 6.65
N MET A 29 14.70 4.77 7.56
CA MET A 29 14.19 4.34 8.86
C MET A 29 13.58 5.53 9.63
N PRO A 30 12.45 5.33 10.32
CA PRO A 30 11.87 6.36 11.18
C PRO A 30 12.89 6.79 12.25
N GLY A 31 13.23 8.07 12.32
CA GLY A 31 14.28 8.61 13.21
C GLY A 31 15.58 9.03 12.51
N SER A 32 15.59 9.16 11.18
CA SER A 32 16.67 9.83 10.46
C SER A 32 16.85 11.28 10.95
N THR A 33 18.09 11.74 11.05
CA THR A 33 18.48 13.06 11.61
C THR A 33 18.02 14.28 10.80
N ARG A 34 17.53 14.09 9.57
CA ARG A 34 17.03 15.18 8.73
C ARG A 34 15.56 15.48 9.05
N GLU A 35 15.28 16.74 9.38
CA GLU A 35 13.92 17.25 9.52
C GLU A 35 13.14 17.19 8.20
N GLU A 36 11.86 16.84 8.30
CA GLU A 36 10.95 16.79 7.17
C GLU A 36 10.45 18.19 6.83
N THR A 37 10.59 18.55 5.56
CA THR A 37 10.16 19.84 5.03
C THR A 37 8.77 19.75 4.42
N ALA A 38 8.07 20.88 4.31
CA ALA A 38 6.77 20.93 3.65
C ALA A 38 6.82 20.48 2.18
N SER A 39 7.97 20.65 1.52
CA SER A 39 8.22 20.24 0.14
C SER A 39 8.51 18.75 -0.04
N ASP A 40 8.76 17.99 1.03
CA ASP A 40 9.08 16.57 0.90
C ASP A 40 7.87 15.78 0.38
N PRO A 41 8.10 14.75 -0.46
CA PRO A 41 7.01 13.93 -0.96
C PRO A 41 6.26 13.25 0.20
N ARG A 42 4.92 13.26 0.13
CA ARG A 42 4.04 12.65 1.15
C ARG A 42 3.28 11.45 0.63
N VAL A 43 3.19 11.31 -0.68
CA VAL A 43 2.38 10.27 -1.33
C VAL A 43 3.28 9.47 -2.28
N LEU A 44 3.22 8.15 -2.16
CA LEU A 44 3.80 7.23 -3.12
C LEU A 44 2.68 6.56 -3.92
N VAL A 45 2.71 6.69 -5.24
CA VAL A 45 1.84 5.95 -6.15
C VAL A 45 2.66 4.85 -6.82
N THR A 46 2.25 3.60 -6.63
CA THR A 46 2.96 2.43 -7.17
C THR A 46 2.01 1.28 -7.45
N THR A 47 2.47 0.32 -8.24
CA THR A 47 1.71 -0.90 -8.57
C THR A 47 1.83 -1.96 -7.47
N TYR A 48 0.84 -2.84 -7.35
CA TYR A 48 0.86 -4.02 -6.47
C TYR A 48 2.14 -4.86 -6.55
N GLY A 49 2.67 -5.05 -7.77
CA GLY A 49 3.87 -5.86 -7.98
C GLY A 49 5.11 -5.28 -7.31
N LEU A 50 5.22 -3.95 -7.29
CA LEU A 50 6.34 -3.26 -6.64
C LEU A 50 6.14 -3.13 -5.13
N SER A 51 4.92 -2.85 -4.68
CA SER A 51 4.61 -2.72 -3.25
C SER A 51 4.69 -4.03 -2.49
N GLY A 52 4.45 -5.19 -3.11
CA GLY A 52 4.60 -6.49 -2.46
C GLY A 52 6.04 -6.99 -2.32
N VAL A 53 6.92 -6.65 -3.27
CA VAL A 53 8.22 -7.34 -3.42
C VAL A 53 9.41 -6.45 -3.06
N GLY A 54 9.46 -5.22 -3.57
CA GLY A 54 10.73 -4.48 -3.69
C GLY A 54 10.87 -3.23 -2.83
N LEU A 55 9.80 -2.76 -2.18
CA LEU A 55 9.81 -1.50 -1.43
C LEU A 55 9.66 -1.75 0.07
N ASN A 56 10.48 -1.07 0.87
CA ASN A 56 10.26 -0.95 2.31
C ASN A 56 9.31 0.23 2.57
N LEU A 57 8.09 -0.05 3.03
CA LEU A 57 7.04 0.95 3.24
C LEU A 57 6.78 1.20 4.73
N ILE A 58 7.70 0.82 5.61
CA ILE A 58 7.56 0.89 7.08
C ILE A 58 7.29 2.30 7.62
N ARG A 59 7.60 3.33 6.84
CA ARG A 59 7.37 4.73 7.21
C ARG A 59 5.96 5.21 6.81
N ALA A 60 5.31 4.54 5.87
CA ALA A 60 3.93 4.86 5.50
C ALA A 60 2.99 4.40 6.62
N ASN A 61 2.05 5.25 7.01
CA ASN A 61 1.00 4.95 7.99
C ASN A 61 -0.38 4.80 7.34
N TYR A 62 -0.54 5.28 6.10
CA TYR A 62 -1.76 5.17 5.31
C TYR A 62 -1.47 4.42 4.01
N MET A 63 -2.25 3.39 3.71
CA MET A 63 -2.21 2.66 2.45
C MET A 63 -3.61 2.55 1.86
N LEU A 64 -3.77 3.06 0.63
CA LEU A 64 -4.98 2.88 -0.14
C LEU A 64 -4.71 1.90 -1.28
N LEU A 65 -5.44 0.80 -1.26
CA LEU A 65 -5.51 -0.18 -2.33
C LEU A 65 -6.71 0.19 -3.21
N VAL A 66 -6.45 0.74 -4.40
CA VAL A 66 -7.48 1.39 -5.23
C VAL A 66 -8.39 0.43 -6.01
N GLU A 67 -8.05 -0.85 -6.02
CA GLU A 67 -8.83 -1.92 -6.66
C GLU A 67 -8.47 -3.27 -6.01
N PRO A 68 -9.36 -4.28 -6.04
CA PRO A 68 -9.02 -5.62 -5.58
C PRO A 68 -8.02 -6.29 -6.54
N ALA A 69 -6.81 -6.57 -6.07
CA ALA A 69 -5.84 -7.33 -6.87
C ALA A 69 -6.37 -8.74 -7.16
N TRP A 70 -6.04 -9.29 -8.34
CA TRP A 70 -6.48 -10.63 -8.76
C TRP A 70 -6.29 -11.73 -7.70
N MET A 71 -5.18 -11.68 -6.95
CA MET A 71 -4.91 -12.57 -5.83
C MET A 71 -4.90 -11.79 -4.52
N LYS A 72 -5.69 -12.23 -3.53
CA LYS A 72 -5.69 -11.67 -2.17
C LYS A 72 -4.29 -11.64 -1.54
N THR A 73 -3.47 -12.64 -1.81
CA THR A 73 -2.08 -12.72 -1.32
C THR A 73 -1.23 -11.51 -1.74
N ARG A 74 -1.46 -10.92 -2.92
CA ARG A 74 -0.76 -9.70 -3.34
C ARG A 74 -1.17 -8.48 -2.51
N GLN A 75 -2.44 -8.40 -2.13
CA GLN A 75 -2.93 -7.33 -1.26
C GLN A 75 -2.33 -7.47 0.13
N VAL A 76 -2.36 -8.69 0.69
CA VAL A 76 -1.76 -9.01 1.99
C VAL A 76 -0.26 -8.74 2.00
N GLN A 77 0.44 -9.10 0.92
CA GLN A 77 1.87 -8.86 0.81
C GLN A 77 2.20 -7.36 0.75
N ALA A 78 1.44 -6.57 -0.01
CA ALA A 78 1.60 -5.12 -0.06
C ALA A 78 1.30 -4.47 1.30
N ALA A 79 0.20 -4.87 1.93
CA ALA A 79 -0.20 -4.43 3.27
C ALA A 79 0.89 -4.71 4.31
N GLY A 80 1.46 -5.92 4.32
CA GLY A 80 2.53 -6.32 5.26
C GLY A 80 3.90 -5.66 5.01
N ARG A 81 4.06 -4.86 3.95
CA ARG A 81 5.23 -3.98 3.80
C ARG A 81 5.05 -2.64 4.51
N CYS A 82 3.81 -2.21 4.66
CA CYS A 82 3.41 -1.02 5.40
C CYS A 82 3.25 -1.36 6.89
N ASP A 83 2.43 -2.37 7.18
CA ASP A 83 2.28 -2.93 8.51
C ASP A 83 3.43 -3.91 8.80
N ARG A 84 4.53 -3.36 9.30
CA ARG A 84 5.77 -4.09 9.55
C ARG A 84 6.35 -3.70 10.90
N GLU A 85 6.99 -4.67 11.56
CA GLU A 85 7.74 -4.44 12.79
C GLU A 85 8.82 -3.36 12.60
N GLY A 86 8.79 -2.33 13.45
CA GLY A 86 9.61 -1.12 13.35
C GLY A 86 8.86 0.13 12.85
N GLN A 87 7.57 -0.01 12.52
CA GLN A 87 6.66 1.11 12.36
C GLN A 87 6.59 1.92 13.67
N LYS A 88 6.66 3.26 13.56
CA LYS A 88 6.59 4.17 14.72
C LYS A 88 5.24 4.87 14.87
N ALA A 89 4.39 4.81 13.84
CA ALA A 89 3.01 5.26 13.97
C ALA A 89 2.26 4.36 14.97
N GLU A 90 1.39 4.97 15.79
CA GLU A 90 0.54 4.24 16.73
C GLU A 90 -0.37 3.24 16.02
N ARG A 91 -0.81 3.57 14.80
CA ARG A 91 -1.65 2.72 13.97
C ARG A 91 -1.33 2.85 12.49
N THR A 92 -1.35 1.71 11.79
CA THR A 92 -1.33 1.64 10.33
C THR A 92 -2.77 1.51 9.82
N HIS A 93 -3.14 2.33 8.85
CA HIS A 93 -4.45 2.31 8.21
C HIS A 93 -4.33 1.77 6.79
N ILE A 94 -5.08 0.72 6.49
CA ILE A 94 -5.04 0.04 5.19
C ILE A 94 -6.48 -0.11 4.72
N TRP A 95 -6.81 0.52 3.58
CA TRP A 95 -8.15 0.45 3.00
C TRP A 95 -8.10 -0.18 1.61
N LEU A 96 -9.06 -1.06 1.35
CA LEU A 96 -9.37 -1.56 0.02
C LEU A 96 -10.58 -0.79 -0.52
N VAL A 97 -10.34 0.03 -1.52
CA VAL A 97 -11.38 0.74 -2.25
C VAL A 97 -11.82 -0.12 -3.43
N TYR A 98 -13.12 -0.33 -3.54
CA TYR A 98 -13.74 -1.06 -4.65
C TYR A 98 -15.18 -0.56 -4.84
N CYS A 99 -15.73 -0.75 -6.04
CA CYS A 99 -17.11 -0.34 -6.31
C CYS A 99 -18.05 -1.55 -6.20
N LYS A 100 -18.99 -1.51 -5.23
CA LYS A 100 -20.02 -2.56 -5.04
C LYS A 100 -20.85 -2.82 -6.31
N GLY A 101 -21.05 -1.80 -7.15
CA GLY A 101 -21.77 -1.91 -8.43
C GLY A 101 -20.93 -2.35 -9.63
N ASN A 102 -19.62 -2.52 -9.48
CA ASN A 102 -18.73 -2.92 -10.57
C ASN A 102 -18.64 -4.47 -10.63
N PRO A 103 -19.18 -5.14 -11.66
CA PRO A 103 -19.14 -6.59 -11.75
C PRO A 103 -17.72 -7.16 -11.79
N ALA A 104 -16.74 -6.41 -12.30
CA ALA A 104 -15.35 -6.84 -12.32
C ALA A 104 -14.78 -6.96 -10.91
N ASP A 105 -14.92 -5.91 -10.09
CA ASP A 105 -14.46 -5.92 -8.68
C ASP A 105 -15.15 -7.02 -7.89
N MET A 106 -16.46 -7.14 -8.02
CA MET A 106 -17.24 -8.15 -7.32
C MET A 106 -16.83 -9.57 -7.70
N SER A 107 -16.55 -9.83 -8.99
CA SER A 107 -16.07 -11.14 -9.44
C SER A 107 -14.72 -11.54 -8.82
N VAL A 108 -13.84 -10.55 -8.59
CA VAL A 108 -12.53 -10.77 -7.98
C VAL A 108 -12.68 -11.03 -6.47
N LEU A 109 -13.52 -10.25 -5.79
CA LEU A 109 -13.80 -10.43 -4.36
C LEU A 109 -14.45 -11.78 -4.06
N LEU A 110 -15.47 -12.18 -4.83
CA LEU A 110 -16.09 -13.50 -4.71
C LEU A 110 -15.08 -14.64 -4.90
N ARG A 111 -14.13 -14.48 -5.82
CA ARG A 111 -13.03 -15.44 -5.99
C ARG A 111 -12.11 -15.49 -4.78
N HIS A 112 -11.86 -14.36 -4.12
CA HIS A 112 -11.05 -14.34 -2.89
C HIS A 112 -11.77 -15.04 -1.76
N GLU A 113 -13.06 -14.82 -1.58
CA GLU A 113 -13.88 -15.48 -0.54
C GLU A 113 -13.90 -17.00 -0.74
N ASN A 114 -14.17 -17.46 -1.96
CA ASN A 114 -14.15 -18.88 -2.30
C ASN A 114 -12.79 -19.54 -2.03
N ARG A 115 -11.69 -18.77 -2.18
CA ARG A 115 -10.33 -19.25 -1.85
C ARG A 115 -10.00 -19.11 -0.37
N ALA A 116 -10.55 -18.14 0.33
CA ALA A 116 -10.33 -17.91 1.76
C ALA A 116 -10.99 -19.00 2.62
N GLN A 117 -12.08 -19.62 2.15
CA GLN A 117 -12.63 -20.83 2.79
C GLN A 117 -11.61 -21.99 2.85
N LEU A 118 -10.53 -21.92 2.07
CA LEU A 118 -9.43 -22.90 2.03
C LEU A 118 -8.18 -22.43 2.80
N SER A 119 -8.14 -21.19 3.33
CA SER A 119 -6.95 -20.54 3.91
C SER A 119 -7.24 -19.84 5.24
N LEU A 120 -6.45 -20.11 6.28
CA LEU A 120 -6.49 -19.37 7.56
C LEU A 120 -5.83 -17.99 7.41
N ASP A 121 -6.54 -17.05 6.80
CA ASP A 121 -6.03 -15.69 6.63
C ASP A 121 -6.11 -14.89 7.93
N LYS A 122 -4.94 -14.39 8.39
CA LYS A 122 -4.77 -13.51 9.56
C LYS A 122 -5.54 -12.18 9.45
N TRP A 123 -5.83 -11.73 8.22
CA TRP A 123 -6.45 -10.44 7.95
C TRP A 123 -7.88 -10.61 7.44
N ARG A 124 -8.83 -10.07 8.19
CA ARG A 124 -10.23 -9.92 7.76
C ARG A 124 -10.41 -8.55 7.16
N VAL A 125 -10.91 -8.49 5.93
CA VAL A 125 -11.34 -7.24 5.30
C VAL A 125 -12.70 -6.91 5.93
N THR A 126 -12.75 -5.85 6.73
CA THR A 126 -14.01 -5.30 7.21
C THR A 126 -14.48 -4.25 6.21
N VAL A 127 -15.75 -4.33 5.83
CA VAL A 127 -16.40 -3.29 5.05
C VAL A 127 -17.00 -2.33 6.05
N ASP A 128 -16.52 -1.09 6.06
CA ASP A 128 -17.21 -0.02 6.78
C ASP A 128 -18.41 0.37 5.91
N ASP A 129 -19.61 0.04 6.37
CA ASP A 129 -20.85 0.55 5.79
C ASP A 129 -21.12 1.92 6.43
N GLU A 130 -20.96 2.99 5.65
CA GLU A 130 -21.50 4.33 5.98
C GLU A 130 -23.03 4.30 6.04
#